data_AF-A0A8S9JQY0-F1
#
_entry.id   AF-A0A8S9JQY0-F1
#
_cell.length_a   1.000
_cell.length_b   1.000
_cell.length_c   1.000
_cell.angle_alpha   90.00
_cell.angle_beta   90.00
_cell.angle_gamma   90.00
#
_symmetry.space_group_name_H-M   'P 1'
#
loop_
_entity.id
_entity.type
_entity.pdbx_description
1 polymer ?
#
loop_
_entity_poly.entity_id
_entity_poly.type
_entity_poly.pdbx_seq_one_letter_code
_entity_poly.pdbx_strand_id
1 'polypeptide(L)'
;MTCLICSSMSHLFACHSRRFNLFFWRLDYAGISLMIVCSFFAPIYYAFSCHTYWRLFYLSSISILGLLAIFALLSPALSAPRFRSFRAALFLTMGFSGVIPASHVLYLHKDHPNVVIALGYELAMAVLYATGAGFYVSRIPERWKPGAFDIAGHSHQIFHVFVVLGALAHSVASLLIMDFRRASPSCAF
;
A
#
# COMPACT_ATOMS: atom_id res chain seq x y z
N MET A 1 7.92 7.90 -1.42
CA MET A 1 9.19 7.93 -0.65
C MET A 1 8.96 8.13 0.85
N THR A 2 8.06 9.02 1.28
CA THR A 2 7.79 9.32 2.71
C THR A 2 7.61 8.08 3.60
N CYS A 3 6.83 7.08 3.19
CA CYS A 3 6.63 5.84 3.97
C CYS A 3 7.95 5.13 4.31
N LEU A 4 8.85 4.99 3.33
CA LEU A 4 10.12 4.26 3.53
C LEU A 4 11.07 5.04 4.45
N ILE A 5 11.06 6.37 4.36
CA ILE A 5 11.82 7.26 5.26
C ILE A 5 11.27 7.15 6.68
N CYS A 6 9.95 7.29 6.85
CA CYS A 6 9.28 7.11 8.14
C CYS A 6 9.64 5.75 8.75
N SER A 7 9.56 4.68 7.96
CA SER A 7 9.90 3.34 8.40
C SER A 7 11.35 3.21 8.86
N SER A 8 12.29 3.71 8.05
CA SER A 8 13.73 3.67 8.36
C SER A 8 14.05 4.46 9.63
N MET A 9 13.51 5.67 9.76
CA MET A 9 13.66 6.49 10.97
C MET A 9 13.06 5.79 12.18
N SER A 10 11.90 5.16 12.03
CA SER A 10 11.25 4.47 13.14
C SER A 10 12.05 3.29 13.65
N HIS A 11 12.57 2.46 12.74
CA HIS A 11 13.43 1.34 13.11
C HIS A 11 14.77 1.79 13.72
N LEU A 12 15.29 2.95 13.33
CA LEU A 12 16.53 3.49 13.88
C LEU A 12 16.34 4.11 15.28
N PHE A 13 15.27 4.86 15.49
CA PHE A 13 15.11 5.71 16.69
C PHE A 13 14.13 5.16 17.74
N ALA A 14 13.33 4.13 17.44
CA ALA A 14 12.34 3.60 18.38
C ALA A 14 12.93 2.94 19.64
N CYS A 15 14.23 2.64 19.67
CA CYS A 15 14.91 2.08 20.85
C CYS A 15 15.29 3.14 21.90
N HIS A 16 15.26 4.43 21.55
CA HIS A 16 15.83 5.49 22.39
C HIS A 16 15.08 5.70 23.72
N SER A 17 13.75 5.75 23.70
CA SER A 17 12.93 5.90 24.92
C SER A 17 11.51 5.41 24.67
N ARG A 18 10.73 5.17 25.74
CA ARG A 18 9.31 4.79 25.61
C ARG A 18 8.50 5.82 24.81
N ARG A 19 8.79 7.12 24.98
CA ARG A 19 8.11 8.19 24.22
C ARG A 19 8.44 8.12 22.73
N PHE A 20 9.73 7.93 22.41
CA PHE A 20 10.21 7.80 21.03
C PHE A 20 9.64 6.55 20.37
N ASN A 21 9.67 5.42 21.08
CA ASN A 21 9.08 4.16 20.62
C ASN A 21 7.63 4.34 20.18
N LEU A 22 6.78 4.95 21.03
CA LEU A 22 5.37 5.18 20.72
C LEU A 22 5.18 6.14 19.54
N PHE A 23 5.97 7.21 19.46
CA PHE A 23 5.89 8.18 18.37
C PHE A 23 6.28 7.55 17.02
N PHE A 24 7.43 6.89 16.97
CA PHE A 24 7.97 6.33 15.74
C PHE A 24 7.14 5.17 15.19
N TRP A 25 6.63 4.27 16.04
CA TRP A 25 5.75 3.21 15.53
C TRP A 25 4.45 3.77 14.95
N ARG A 26 3.90 4.86 15.51
CA ARG A 26 2.74 5.55 14.92
C ARG A 26 3.08 6.24 13.62
N LEU A 27 4.27 6.84 13.53
CA LEU A 27 4.77 7.48 12.31
C LEU A 27 4.95 6.45 11.18
N ASP A 28 5.46 5.26 11.48
CA ASP A 28 5.61 4.16 10.53
C ASP A 28 4.23 3.69 10.00
N TYR A 29 3.28 3.47 10.90
CA TYR A 29 1.90 3.11 10.54
C TYR A 29 1.19 4.19 9.71
N ALA A 30 1.36 5.47 10.06
CA ALA A 30 0.83 6.58 9.27
C ALA A 30 1.49 6.65 7.89
N GLY A 31 2.79 6.32 7.80
CA GLY A 31 3.52 6.21 6.55
C GLY A 31 2.91 5.17 5.61
N ILE A 32 2.54 3.98 6.13
CA ILE A 32 1.87 2.93 5.34
C ILE A 32 0.52 3.42 4.83
N SER A 33 -0.32 4.01 5.69
CA SER A 33 -1.62 4.58 5.26
C SER A 33 -1.45 5.62 4.17
N LEU A 34 -0.48 6.53 4.33
CA LEU A 34 -0.20 7.58 3.36
C LEU A 34 0.28 7.00 2.03
N MET A 35 1.14 5.96 2.05
CA MET A 35 1.58 5.27 0.84
C MET A 35 0.41 4.69 0.06
N ILE A 36 -0.51 3.99 0.74
CA ILE A 36 -1.70 3.38 0.11
C ILE A 36 -2.60 4.47 -0.48
N VAL A 37 -2.88 5.55 0.26
CA VAL A 37 -3.72 6.63 -0.26
C VAL A 37 -3.08 7.27 -1.47
N CYS A 38 -1.80 7.67 -1.38
CA CYS A 38 -1.12 8.35 -2.47
C CYS A 38 -0.93 7.45 -3.71
N SER A 39 -0.76 6.14 -3.55
CA SER A 39 -0.61 5.22 -4.68
C SER A 39 -1.88 5.14 -5.54
N PHE A 40 -3.05 5.47 -4.99
CA PHE A 40 -4.30 5.49 -5.75
C PHE A 40 -4.42 6.71 -6.66
N PHE A 41 -3.71 7.82 -6.35
CA PHE A 41 -3.95 9.11 -7.02
C PHE A 41 -3.59 9.08 -8.51
N ALA A 42 -2.36 8.69 -8.86
CA ALA A 42 -1.92 8.75 -10.26
C ALA A 42 -2.71 7.78 -11.17
N PRO A 43 -2.84 6.48 -10.85
CA PRO A 43 -3.58 5.54 -11.71
C PRO A 43 -5.04 5.94 -11.88
N ILE A 44 -5.75 6.31 -10.80
CA ILE A 44 -7.16 6.72 -10.90
C ILE A 44 -7.31 8.03 -11.65
N TYR A 45 -6.43 9.01 -11.40
CA TYR A 45 -6.51 10.30 -12.08
C TYR A 45 -6.39 10.15 -13.59
N TYR A 46 -5.43 9.35 -14.05
CA TYR A 46 -5.17 9.14 -15.48
C TYR A 46 -6.15 8.17 -16.13
N ALA A 47 -6.53 7.08 -15.46
CA ALA A 47 -7.49 6.11 -16.01
C ALA A 47 -8.91 6.67 -16.11
N PHE A 48 -9.34 7.51 -15.16
CA PHE A 48 -10.66 8.15 -15.15
C PHE A 48 -10.61 9.62 -15.60
N SER A 49 -9.65 10.01 -16.43
CA SER A 49 -9.47 11.41 -16.83
C SER A 49 -10.71 12.00 -17.52
N CYS A 50 -11.42 11.17 -18.31
CA CYS A 50 -12.66 11.55 -19.00
C CYS A 50 -13.93 11.30 -18.16
N HIS A 51 -13.78 10.74 -16.96
CA HIS A 51 -14.88 10.35 -16.08
C HIS A 51 -14.73 11.05 -14.72
N THR A 52 -14.92 12.37 -14.70
CA THR A 52 -14.68 13.23 -13.52
C THR A 52 -15.41 12.77 -12.27
N TYR A 53 -16.67 12.31 -12.39
CA TYR A 53 -17.44 11.80 -11.26
C TYR A 53 -16.75 10.60 -10.60
N TRP A 54 -16.43 9.55 -11.37
CA TRP A 54 -15.80 8.33 -10.86
C TRP A 54 -14.41 8.59 -10.30
N ARG A 55 -13.64 9.46 -10.96
CA ARG A 55 -12.34 9.92 -10.46
C ARG A 55 -12.47 10.53 -9.06
N LEU A 56 -13.38 11.49 -8.89
CA LEU A 56 -13.56 12.16 -7.59
C LEU A 56 -14.10 11.19 -6.53
N PHE A 57 -15.04 10.32 -6.90
CA PHE A 57 -15.60 9.32 -6.00
C PHE A 57 -14.49 8.43 -5.42
N TYR A 58 -13.70 7.76 -6.27
CA TYR A 58 -12.66 6.85 -5.80
C TYR A 58 -11.56 7.54 -5.01
N LEU A 59 -11.08 8.71 -5.45
CA LEU A 59 -10.06 9.47 -4.74
C LEU A 59 -10.54 9.97 -3.37
N SER A 60 -11.80 10.40 -3.29
CA SER A 60 -12.38 10.83 -2.01
C SER A 60 -12.56 9.65 -1.06
N SER A 61 -13.06 8.51 -1.56
CA SER A 61 -13.26 7.30 -0.76
C SER A 61 -11.95 6.80 -0.15
N ILE A 62 -10.88 6.66 -0.94
CA ILE A 62 -9.59 6.18 -0.41
C ILE A 62 -8.96 7.19 0.57
N SER A 63 -9.13 8.50 0.32
CA SER A 63 -8.64 9.54 1.22
C SER A 63 -9.34 9.50 2.57
N ILE A 64 -10.68 9.37 2.58
CA ILE A 64 -11.46 9.22 3.83
C ILE A 64 -11.03 7.95 4.57
N LEU A 65 -10.93 6.82 3.87
CA LEU A 65 -10.52 5.55 4.48
C LEU A 65 -9.12 5.65 5.09
N GLY A 66 -8.18 6.30 4.39
CA GLY A 66 -6.83 6.54 4.89
C GLY A 66 -6.77 7.43 6.12
N LEU A 67 -7.57 8.51 6.15
CA LEU A 67 -7.68 9.36 7.33
C LEU A 67 -8.21 8.57 8.53
N LEU A 68 -9.28 7.79 8.35
CA LEU A 68 -9.83 6.94 9.41
C LEU A 68 -8.79 5.92 9.91
N ALA A 69 -8.02 5.30 9.01
CA ALA A 69 -6.95 4.39 9.38
C ALA A 69 -5.84 5.08 10.18
N ILE A 70 -5.41 6.28 9.77
CA ILE A 70 -4.43 7.07 10.53
C ILE A 70 -4.97 7.38 11.92
N PHE A 71 -6.20 7.89 12.04
CA PHE A 71 -6.82 8.18 13.35
C PHE A 71 -6.88 6.94 14.25
N ALA A 72 -7.29 5.79 13.71
CA ALA A 72 -7.31 4.54 14.45
C ALA A 72 -5.90 4.15 14.96
N LEU A 73 -4.87 4.29 14.12
CA LEU A 73 -3.51 3.84 14.42
C LEU A 73 -2.73 4.83 15.30
N LEU A 74 -3.16 6.09 15.40
CA LEU A 74 -2.66 7.03 16.39
C LEU A 74 -3.06 6.64 17.83
N SER A 75 -4.08 5.79 17.99
CA SER A 75 -4.45 5.25 19.30
C SER A 75 -3.38 4.28 19.84
N PRO A 76 -2.84 4.49 21.06
CA PRO A 76 -1.92 3.53 21.69
C PRO A 76 -2.52 2.14 21.87
N ALA A 77 -3.84 2.03 22.03
CA ALA A 77 -4.51 0.75 22.22
C ALA A 77 -4.44 -0.11 20.96
N LEU A 78 -4.70 0.49 19.78
CA LEU A 78 -4.77 -0.22 18.49
C LEU A 78 -3.39 -0.44 17.84
N SER A 79 -2.38 0.32 18.27
CA SER A 79 -0.98 0.14 17.84
C SER A 79 -0.22 -0.93 18.65
N ALA A 80 -0.84 -1.49 19.71
CA ALA A 80 -0.20 -2.51 20.55
C ALA A 80 0.14 -3.80 19.78
N PRO A 81 1.17 -4.57 20.21
CA PRO A 81 1.59 -5.80 19.51
C PRO A 81 0.47 -6.84 19.33
N ARG A 82 -0.48 -6.92 20.27
CA ARG A 82 -1.65 -7.82 20.20
C ARG A 82 -2.57 -7.57 19.01
N PHE A 83 -2.60 -6.34 18.49
CA PHE A 83 -3.43 -5.96 17.34
C PHE A 83 -2.69 -6.06 16.00
N ARG A 84 -1.61 -6.86 15.92
CA ARG A 84 -0.86 -7.05 14.68
C ARG A 84 -1.76 -7.49 13.52
N SER A 85 -2.60 -8.51 13.74
CA SER A 85 -3.51 -9.03 12.71
C SER A 85 -4.54 -7.99 12.31
N PHE A 86 -5.05 -7.19 13.26
CA PHE A 86 -5.95 -6.08 12.96
C PHE A 86 -5.30 -5.03 12.04
N ARG A 87 -4.07 -4.62 12.33
CA ARG A 87 -3.35 -3.67 11.47
C ARG A 87 -3.11 -4.21 10.06
N ALA A 88 -2.68 -5.47 9.96
CA ALA A 88 -2.50 -6.12 8.67
C ALA A 88 -3.81 -6.19 7.88
N ALA A 89 -4.91 -6.59 8.53
CA ALA A 89 -6.23 -6.62 7.91
C ALA A 89 -6.71 -5.23 7.46
N LEU A 90 -6.50 -4.20 8.29
CA LEU A 90 -6.84 -2.82 7.97
C LEU A 90 -6.12 -2.36 6.69
N PHE A 91 -4.79 -2.50 6.63
CA PHE A 91 -4.01 -2.09 5.47
C PHE A 91 -4.31 -2.92 4.22
N LEU A 92 -4.48 -4.24 4.35
CA LEU A 92 -4.86 -5.09 3.23
C LEU A 92 -6.24 -4.72 2.69
N THR A 93 -7.22 -4.45 3.55
CA THR A 93 -8.56 -4.02 3.12
C THR A 93 -8.50 -2.70 2.36
N MET A 94 -7.70 -1.75 2.85
CA MET A 94 -7.45 -0.50 2.13
C MET A 94 -6.84 -0.74 0.75
N GLY A 95 -5.78 -1.56 0.66
CA GLY A 95 -5.16 -1.88 -0.62
C GLY A 95 -6.10 -2.61 -1.58
N PHE A 96 -6.80 -3.64 -1.11
CA PHE A 96 -7.74 -4.45 -1.90
C PHE A 96 -9.00 -3.69 -2.31
N SER A 97 -9.33 -2.56 -1.67
CA SER A 97 -10.39 -1.67 -2.17
C SER A 97 -10.11 -1.20 -3.62
N GLY A 98 -8.83 -1.20 -4.03
CA GLY A 98 -8.40 -0.90 -5.40
C GLY A 98 -8.88 -1.89 -6.47
N VAL A 99 -9.32 -3.10 -6.08
CA VAL A 99 -9.92 -4.06 -7.02
C VAL A 99 -11.18 -3.47 -7.69
N ILE A 100 -11.93 -2.64 -6.97
CA ILE A 100 -13.15 -2.00 -7.48
C ILE A 100 -12.84 -1.04 -8.63
N PRO A 101 -12.03 0.03 -8.46
CA PRO A 101 -11.67 0.91 -9.56
C PRO A 101 -10.88 0.18 -10.65
N ALA A 102 -10.03 -0.79 -10.33
CA ALA A 102 -9.30 -1.58 -11.32
C ALA A 102 -10.25 -2.36 -12.26
N SER A 103 -11.27 -3.01 -11.69
CA SER A 103 -12.29 -3.73 -12.48
C SER A 103 -13.12 -2.77 -13.34
N HIS A 104 -13.41 -1.58 -12.82
CA HIS A 104 -14.12 -0.54 -13.57
C HIS A 104 -13.27 0.00 -14.74
N VAL A 105 -11.98 0.25 -14.54
CA VAL A 105 -11.05 0.63 -15.62
C VAL A 105 -10.97 -0.47 -16.68
N LEU A 106 -10.90 -1.74 -16.26
CA LEU A 106 -10.90 -2.86 -17.19
C LEU A 106 -12.18 -2.87 -18.04
N TYR A 107 -13.34 -2.65 -17.43
CA TYR A 107 -14.60 -2.58 -18.16
C TYR A 107 -14.62 -1.45 -19.21
N LEU A 108 -14.07 -0.28 -18.88
CA LEU A 108 -14.06 0.89 -19.76
C LEU A 108 -13.01 0.80 -20.89
N HIS A 109 -11.86 0.18 -20.62
CA HIS A 109 -10.66 0.30 -21.47
C HIS A 109 -9.96 -1.04 -21.76
N LYS A 110 -10.70 -2.17 -21.72
CA LYS A 110 -10.17 -3.53 -21.97
C LYS A 110 -9.42 -3.69 -23.30
N ASP A 111 -9.76 -2.89 -24.31
CA ASP A 111 -9.19 -3.03 -25.65
C ASP A 111 -7.79 -2.39 -25.76
N HIS A 112 -7.35 -1.62 -24.75
CA HIS A 112 -6.04 -0.97 -24.77
C HIS A 112 -4.97 -1.84 -24.06
N PRO A 113 -3.90 -2.26 -24.75
CA PRO A 113 -2.92 -3.21 -24.21
C PRO A 113 -2.23 -2.72 -22.93
N ASN A 114 -1.86 -1.43 -22.87
CA ASN A 114 -1.24 -0.86 -21.66
C ASN A 114 -2.13 -0.98 -20.42
N VAL A 115 -3.47 -0.89 -20.56
CA VAL A 115 -4.39 -1.03 -19.43
C VAL A 115 -4.40 -2.46 -18.92
N VAL A 116 -4.48 -3.44 -19.83
CA VAL A 116 -4.47 -4.86 -19.45
C VAL A 116 -3.15 -5.25 -18.78
N ILE A 117 -2.02 -4.80 -19.34
CA ILE A 117 -0.69 -5.07 -18.76
C ILE A 117 -0.55 -4.38 -17.40
N ALA A 118 -0.99 -3.12 -17.27
CA ALA A 118 -0.97 -2.39 -15.99
C ALA A 118 -1.77 -3.14 -14.92
N LEU A 119 -2.95 -3.65 -15.25
CA LEU A 119 -3.77 -4.45 -14.33
C LEU A 119 -3.11 -5.77 -13.94
N GLY A 120 -2.33 -6.38 -14.84
CA GLY A 120 -1.46 -7.51 -14.50
C GLY A 120 -0.41 -7.16 -13.44
N TYR A 121 0.22 -5.99 -13.55
CA TYR A 121 1.15 -5.49 -12.54
C TYR A 121 0.45 -5.10 -11.22
N GLU A 122 -0.76 -4.56 -11.25
CA GLU A 122 -1.57 -4.32 -10.05
C GLU A 122 -1.95 -5.64 -9.34
N LEU A 123 -2.25 -6.70 -10.10
CA LEU A 123 -2.47 -8.03 -9.55
C LEU A 123 -1.17 -8.59 -8.92
N ALA A 124 -0.03 -8.43 -9.60
CA ALA A 124 1.26 -8.82 -9.05
C ALA A 124 1.58 -8.06 -7.75
N MET A 125 1.34 -6.74 -7.71
CA MET A 125 1.45 -5.93 -6.50
C MET A 125 0.55 -6.48 -5.38
N ALA A 126 -0.71 -6.79 -5.68
CA ALA A 126 -1.65 -7.32 -4.69
C ALA A 126 -1.17 -8.66 -4.09
N VAL A 127 -0.65 -9.56 -4.92
CA VAL A 127 -0.06 -10.83 -4.48
C VAL A 127 1.18 -10.59 -3.61
N LEU A 128 2.07 -9.68 -4.02
CA LEU A 128 3.28 -9.34 -3.27
C LEU A 128 2.94 -8.77 -1.88
N TYR A 129 2.00 -7.81 -1.79
CA TYR A 129 1.59 -7.25 -0.51
C TYR A 129 0.88 -8.28 0.38
N ALA A 130 -0.01 -9.11 -0.18
CA ALA A 130 -0.67 -10.17 0.57
C ALA A 130 0.33 -11.20 1.13
N THR A 131 1.31 -11.59 0.31
CA THR A 131 2.38 -12.51 0.71
C THR A 131 3.24 -11.91 1.83
N GLY A 132 3.69 -10.66 1.66
CA GLY A 132 4.45 -9.95 2.70
C GLY A 132 3.67 -9.83 4.01
N ALA A 133 2.38 -9.48 3.95
CA ALA A 133 1.53 -9.42 5.13
C ALA A 133 1.37 -10.79 5.79
N GLY A 134 1.32 -11.87 5.00
CA GLY A 134 1.34 -13.25 5.48
C GLY A 134 2.59 -13.56 6.31
N PHE A 135 3.78 -13.18 5.83
CA PHE A 135 5.03 -13.28 6.60
C PHE A 135 4.94 -12.46 7.90
N TYR A 136 4.56 -11.19 7.81
CA TYR A 136 4.44 -10.29 8.96
C TYR A 136 3.54 -10.83 10.08
N VAL A 137 2.36 -11.37 9.71
CA VAL A 137 1.40 -11.92 10.68
C VAL A 137 1.88 -13.26 11.24
N SER A 138 2.37 -14.15 10.37
CA SER A 138 2.79 -15.50 10.74
C SER A 138 4.11 -15.54 11.52
N ARG A 139 4.98 -14.52 11.45
CA ARG A 139 6.32 -14.54 12.06
C ARG A 139 7.17 -15.75 11.63
N ILE A 140 7.01 -16.20 10.39
CA ILE A 140 7.83 -17.25 9.80
C ILE A 140 8.99 -16.55 9.07
N PRO A 141 10.25 -17.02 9.21
CA PRO A 141 10.67 -18.30 9.80
C PRO A 141 11.06 -18.26 11.29
N GLU A 142 11.12 -17.09 11.94
CA GLU A 142 11.61 -16.98 13.32
C GLU A 142 10.74 -17.70 14.36
N ARG A 143 9.47 -17.95 14.04
CA ARG A 143 8.58 -18.81 14.83
C ARG A 143 9.04 -20.27 14.85
N TRP A 144 9.62 -20.76 13.75
CA TRP A 144 10.05 -22.16 13.62
C TRP A 144 11.40 -22.42 14.27
N LYS A 145 12.31 -21.45 14.23
CA LYS A 145 13.63 -21.56 14.86
C LYS A 145 14.01 -20.26 15.60
N PRO A 146 13.52 -20.07 16.84
CA PRO A 146 13.88 -18.93 17.66
C PRO A 146 15.40 -18.81 17.83
N GLY A 147 15.95 -17.59 17.77
CA GLY A 147 17.38 -17.32 17.87
C GLY A 147 18.17 -17.42 16.56
N ALA A 148 17.65 -18.12 15.53
CA ALA A 148 18.38 -18.32 14.28
C ALA A 148 18.25 -17.14 13.29
N PHE A 149 17.22 -16.31 13.45
CA PHE A 149 16.88 -15.22 12.53
C PHE A 149 16.92 -13.84 13.22
N ASP A 150 17.65 -13.71 14.32
CA ASP A 150 17.63 -12.51 15.17
C ASP A 150 18.21 -11.27 14.46
N ILE A 151 19.17 -11.46 13.55
CA ILE A 151 19.83 -10.37 12.80
C ILE A 151 19.29 -10.27 11.37
N ALA A 152 19.12 -11.40 10.68
CA ALA A 152 18.77 -11.44 9.27
C ALA A 152 17.74 -12.53 8.95
N GLY A 153 16.85 -12.25 8.00
CA GLY A 153 15.90 -13.21 7.45
C GLY A 153 14.64 -13.43 8.29
N HIS A 154 14.40 -12.66 9.35
CA HIS A 154 13.14 -12.69 10.07
C HIS A 154 11.99 -12.09 9.25
N SER A 155 10.76 -12.49 9.55
CA SER A 155 9.54 -12.15 8.80
C SER A 155 9.37 -10.67 8.49
N HIS A 156 9.74 -9.79 9.43
CA HIS A 156 9.60 -8.34 9.27
C HIS A 156 10.57 -7.77 8.24
N GLN A 157 11.80 -8.30 8.11
CA GLN A 157 12.70 -7.93 7.01
C GLN A 157 12.14 -8.42 5.67
N ILE A 158 11.66 -9.66 5.62
CA ILE A 158 11.03 -10.23 4.43
C ILE A 158 9.84 -9.36 4.00
N PHE A 159 8.98 -8.96 4.94
CA PHE A 159 7.87 -8.05 4.71
C PHE A 159 8.32 -6.74 4.03
N HIS A 160 9.39 -6.10 4.51
CA HIS A 160 9.91 -4.89 3.87
C HIS A 160 10.35 -5.11 2.42
N VAL A 161 10.97 -6.26 2.11
CA VAL A 161 11.33 -6.61 0.72
C VAL A 161 10.08 -6.69 -0.15
N PHE A 162 9.03 -7.38 0.31
CA PHE A 162 7.75 -7.45 -0.41
C PHE A 162 7.09 -6.07 -0.58
N VAL A 163 7.21 -5.18 0.41
CA VAL A 163 6.70 -3.81 0.29
C VAL A 163 7.40 -3.06 -0.84
N VAL A 164 8.73 -3.14 -0.93
CA VAL A 164 9.49 -2.49 -2.00
C VAL A 164 9.17 -3.10 -3.37
N LEU A 165 9.12 -4.43 -3.48
CA LEU A 165 8.76 -5.10 -4.74
C LEU A 165 7.33 -4.73 -5.19
N GLY A 166 6.37 -4.69 -4.27
CA GLY A 166 5.00 -4.24 -4.55
C GLY A 166 4.97 -2.79 -5.06
N ALA A 167 5.70 -1.89 -4.40
CA ALA A 167 5.80 -0.50 -4.83
C ALA A 167 6.45 -0.34 -6.22
N LEU A 168 7.44 -1.17 -6.55
CA LEU A 168 8.05 -1.19 -7.88
C LEU A 168 7.07 -1.70 -8.96
N ALA A 169 6.36 -2.80 -8.69
CA ALA A 169 5.32 -3.32 -9.60
C ALA A 169 4.23 -2.27 -9.86
N HIS A 170 3.76 -1.61 -8.80
CA HIS A 170 2.81 -0.50 -8.91
C HIS A 170 3.34 0.70 -9.69
N SER A 171 4.63 1.02 -9.55
CA SER A 171 5.26 2.10 -10.30
C SER A 171 5.24 1.81 -11.80
N VAL A 172 5.50 0.56 -12.20
CA VAL A 172 5.38 0.13 -13.59
C VAL A 172 3.93 0.22 -14.08
N ALA A 173 2.96 -0.26 -13.29
CA ALA A 173 1.53 -0.13 -13.62
C ALA A 173 1.12 1.34 -13.84
N SER A 174 1.55 2.23 -12.95
CA SER A 174 1.27 3.67 -13.02
C SER A 174 1.84 4.30 -14.30
N LEU A 175 3.07 3.96 -14.68
CA LEU A 175 3.69 4.44 -15.92
C LEU A 175 2.92 3.96 -17.16
N LEU A 176 2.49 2.70 -17.18
CA LEU A 176 1.69 2.15 -18.27
C LEU A 176 0.33 2.86 -18.42
N ILE A 177 -0.34 3.17 -17.31
CA ILE A 177 -1.58 3.95 -17.31
C ILE A 177 -1.34 5.39 -17.79
N MET A 178 -0.22 6.00 -17.40
CA MET A 178 0.17 7.32 -17.91
C MET A 178 0.41 7.31 -19.42
N ASP A 179 1.09 6.28 -19.94
CA ASP A 179 1.35 6.14 -21.36
C ASP A 179 0.08 5.83 -22.16
N PHE A 180 -0.83 5.00 -21.61
CA PHE A 180 -2.20 4.85 -22.14
C PHE A 180 -2.88 6.20 -22.31
N ARG A 181 -2.84 7.04 -21.26
CA ARG A 181 -3.50 8.34 -21.27
C ARG A 181 -2.87 9.31 -22.26
N ARG A 182 -1.54 9.29 -22.42
CA ARG A 182 -0.83 10.09 -23.43
C ARG A 182 -1.16 9.68 -24.86
N ALA A 183 -1.36 8.39 -25.10
CA ALA A 183 -1.73 7.85 -26.41
C ALA A 183 -3.23 8.03 -26.74
N SER A 184 -4.06 8.36 -25.75
CA SER A 184 -5.51 8.48 -25.91
C SER A 184 -5.96 9.90 -26.30
N PRO A 185 -6.99 10.06 -27.16
CA PRO A 185 -7.53 11.37 -27.56
C PRO A 185 -8.03 12.19 -26.37
N SER A 186 -7.90 13.51 -26.44
CA SER A 186 -8.41 14.43 -25.43
C SER A 186 -9.90 14.19 -25.15
N CYS A 187 -10.29 14.24 -23.87
CA CYS A 187 -11.69 14.12 -23.48
C CYS A 187 -12.45 15.38 -23.96
N ALA A 188 -13.65 15.21 -24.52
CA ALA A 188 -14.60 16.30 -24.65
C ALA A 188 -15.20 16.57 -23.26
N PHE A 189 -15.08 17.80 -22.76
CA PHE A 189 -15.61 18.22 -21.47
C PHE A 189 -16.88 19.05 -21.65
#